data_AF-A0A8S3WF69-F1
#
_entry.id   AF-A0A8S3WF69-F1
#
_cell.length_a   1.000
_cell.length_b   1.000
_cell.length_c   1.000
_cell.angle_alpha   90.00
_cell.angle_beta   90.00
_cell.angle_gamma   90.00
#
_symmetry.space_group_name_H-M   'P 1'
#
loop_
_entity.id
_entity.type
_entity.pdbx_description
1 polymer ?
#
loop_
_entity_poly.entity_id
_entity_poly.type
_entity_poly.pdbx_seq_one_letter_code
_entity_poly.pdbx_strand_id
1 'polypeptide(L)'
;MSDSRDSESSSTPPEKVPKKGGWTAKKKGETRFEHHAQKFRDEWLKHPMFRDWLEPDPKDSKKAKCAFCPASSLVAEITNLKSHAKSKKHLKNKPEFQSEKVVIHKLHDKIRDLYQEILLRFLKREYVMQPNITQVDPKNEQFMLNETAMYLGIKVYEMLKHPDVVRQPLKKTMFFINCRNFLRTGALKIKNVTTWKIPFFPKLQALGPASALSNDFRVHVPTLMPLIEVVPCIIASFDDTKKQQIDDQWRRLPIAKARHPTELKNTTEPDEFEIGQFCPRSLGFASCKYRL
;
A
#
# COMPACT_ATOMS: atom_id res chain seq x y z
N MET A 1 -64.36 -36.81 12.99
CA MET A 1 -64.49 -36.00 14.21
C MET A 1 -63.82 -36.80 15.30
N SER A 2 -62.52 -36.57 15.53
CA SER A 2 -62.01 -35.56 16.49
C SER A 2 -62.38 -35.98 17.91
N ASP A 3 -61.49 -36.10 18.91
CA ASP A 3 -60.16 -35.53 19.06
C ASP A 3 -59.50 -36.09 20.34
N SER A 4 -58.16 -36.07 20.37
CA SER A 4 -57.29 -35.89 21.56
C SER A 4 -57.24 -37.02 22.62
N ARG A 5 -56.08 -37.47 23.14
CA ARG A 5 -54.89 -36.73 23.62
C ARG A 5 -53.66 -37.66 23.55
N ASP A 6 -52.49 -37.11 23.21
CA ASP A 6 -51.21 -37.64 23.69
C ASP A 6 -50.24 -36.48 23.92
N SER A 7 -49.62 -36.51 25.11
CA SER A 7 -48.65 -35.52 25.61
C SER A 7 -47.20 -35.98 25.35
N GLU A 8 -46.40 -34.98 24.98
CA GLU A 8 -44.93 -34.86 24.91
C GLU A 8 -44.02 -36.00 25.42
N SER A 9 -43.03 -36.36 24.58
CA SER A 9 -41.63 -36.39 25.02
C SER A 9 -40.65 -36.27 23.85
N SER A 10 -39.68 -35.36 24.01
CA SER A 10 -38.63 -34.96 23.08
C SER A 10 -37.48 -35.97 22.99
N SER A 11 -36.94 -36.23 21.79
CA SER A 11 -35.56 -36.71 21.62
C SER A 11 -34.99 -36.34 20.24
N THR A 12 -34.08 -35.37 20.22
CA THR A 12 -33.25 -35.00 19.07
C THR A 12 -32.17 -36.06 18.77
N PRO A 13 -31.73 -36.24 17.50
CA PRO A 13 -30.75 -37.25 17.12
C PRO A 13 -29.31 -36.89 17.56
N PRO A 14 -28.47 -37.88 17.90
CA PRO A 14 -27.13 -37.63 18.41
C PRO A 14 -26.13 -37.23 17.31
N GLU A 15 -25.32 -36.24 17.70
CA GLU A 15 -24.24 -35.58 16.97
C GLU A 15 -23.03 -36.50 16.73
N LYS A 16 -22.45 -36.43 15.53
CA LYS A 16 -21.30 -37.25 15.10
C LYS A 16 -20.00 -36.74 15.75
N VAL A 17 -19.48 -37.49 16.72
CA VAL A 17 -18.18 -37.26 17.37
C VAL A 17 -17.02 -37.49 16.38
N PRO A 18 -16.03 -36.57 16.28
CA PRO A 18 -14.83 -36.79 15.48
C PRO A 18 -13.91 -37.85 16.11
N LYS A 19 -13.42 -38.75 15.26
CA LYS A 19 -12.61 -39.93 15.60
C LYS A 19 -11.35 -39.58 16.39
N LYS A 20 -11.25 -40.12 17.61
CA LYS A 20 -10.01 -40.22 18.38
C LYS A 20 -9.04 -41.16 17.65
N GLY A 21 -8.00 -40.59 17.03
CA GLY A 21 -6.84 -41.34 16.56
C GLY A 21 -6.13 -41.99 17.75
N GLY A 22 -6.02 -43.31 17.70
CA GLY A 22 -5.61 -44.17 18.81
C GLY A 22 -4.19 -43.94 19.30
N TRP A 23 -4.02 -44.21 20.60
CA TRP A 23 -2.76 -44.41 21.28
C TRP A 23 -1.98 -45.55 20.63
N THR A 24 -0.88 -45.25 19.94
CA THR A 24 0.17 -46.25 19.70
C THR A 24 1.13 -46.23 20.88
N ALA A 25 1.29 -47.40 21.49
CA ALA A 25 2.15 -47.65 22.64
C ALA A 25 3.58 -47.12 22.42
N LYS A 26 4.06 -46.36 23.40
CA LYS A 26 5.40 -45.78 23.46
C LYS A 26 6.41 -46.91 23.66
N LYS A 27 7.16 -47.28 22.61
CA LYS A 27 8.33 -48.15 22.76
C LYS A 27 9.36 -47.43 23.63
N LYS A 28 9.73 -48.04 24.75
CA LYS A 28 10.85 -47.66 25.62
C LYS A 28 12.13 -47.80 24.78
N GLY A 29 12.80 -46.70 24.45
CA GLY A 29 14.15 -46.75 23.86
C GLY A 29 14.50 -45.76 22.75
N GLU A 30 13.72 -44.70 22.49
CA GLU A 30 14.15 -43.64 21.55
C GLU A 30 14.58 -42.41 22.35
N THR A 31 15.89 -42.14 22.35
CA THR A 31 16.43 -40.84 22.73
C THR A 31 15.80 -39.78 21.82
N ARG A 32 15.03 -38.86 22.38
CA ARG A 32 14.63 -37.64 21.65
C ARG A 32 15.93 -36.97 21.23
N PHE A 33 16.22 -36.93 19.93
CA PHE A 33 17.26 -36.07 19.40
C PHE A 33 16.89 -34.64 19.80
N GLU A 34 17.60 -34.08 20.78
CA GLU A 34 17.48 -32.66 21.11
C GLU A 34 17.87 -31.88 19.85
N HIS A 35 16.92 -31.13 19.29
CA HIS A 35 17.21 -30.23 18.18
C HIS A 35 18.28 -29.25 18.66
N HIS A 36 19.51 -29.42 18.17
CA HIS A 36 20.63 -28.57 18.53
C HIS A 36 20.29 -27.12 18.15
N ALA A 37 20.07 -26.29 19.16
CA ALA A 37 19.73 -24.88 18.97
C ALA A 37 20.78 -24.19 18.10
N GLN A 38 20.34 -23.63 16.97
CA GLN A 38 21.23 -22.98 16.01
C GLN A 38 21.73 -21.64 16.56
N LYS A 39 23.04 -21.39 16.39
CA LYS A 39 23.63 -20.08 16.66
C LYS A 39 23.38 -19.15 15.47
N PHE A 40 23.31 -17.85 15.75
CA PHE A 40 23.24 -16.80 14.75
C PHE A 40 24.41 -16.92 13.75
N ARG A 41 24.12 -16.77 12.45
CA ARG A 41 25.12 -16.82 11.38
C ARG A 41 25.25 -15.45 10.73
N ASP A 42 26.46 -14.91 10.71
CA ASP A 42 26.75 -13.60 10.10
C ASP A 42 26.46 -13.57 8.60
N GLU A 43 26.46 -14.73 7.92
CA GLU A 43 26.06 -14.86 6.52
C GLU A 43 24.65 -14.33 6.25
N TRP A 44 23.75 -14.37 7.24
CA TRP A 44 22.40 -13.84 7.09
C TRP A 44 22.37 -12.31 6.94
N LEU A 45 23.37 -11.61 7.48
CA LEU A 45 23.53 -10.15 7.30
C LEU A 45 23.90 -9.77 5.86
N LYS A 46 24.36 -10.73 5.05
CA LYS A 46 24.66 -10.51 3.62
C LYS A 46 23.49 -10.90 2.71
N HIS A 47 22.51 -11.64 3.23
CA HIS A 47 21.42 -12.16 2.44
C HIS A 47 20.38 -11.06 2.11
N PRO A 48 19.97 -10.89 0.84
CA PRO A 48 19.04 -9.82 0.43
C PRO A 48 17.71 -9.79 1.19
N MET A 49 17.28 -10.92 1.74
CA MET A 49 16.02 -11.04 2.49
C MET A 49 16.11 -10.57 3.96
N PHE A 50 17.31 -10.49 4.53
CA PHE A 50 17.50 -10.30 5.98
C PHE A 50 18.39 -9.12 6.33
N ARG A 51 19.34 -8.76 5.46
CA ARG A 51 20.37 -7.74 5.72
C ARG A 51 19.81 -6.39 6.18
N ASP A 52 18.63 -6.01 5.70
CA ASP A 52 18.11 -4.66 5.90
C ASP A 52 17.48 -4.47 7.29
N TRP A 53 17.24 -5.55 8.05
CA TRP A 53 16.52 -5.48 9.34
C TRP A 53 17.04 -6.41 10.43
N LEU A 54 17.82 -7.44 10.08
CA LEU A 54 18.28 -8.46 11.02
C LEU A 54 19.53 -7.98 11.75
N GLU A 55 19.52 -8.05 13.08
CA GLU A 55 20.66 -7.72 13.93
C GLU A 55 20.96 -8.86 14.90
N PRO A 56 22.23 -9.13 15.25
CA PRO A 56 22.57 -10.07 16.30
C PRO A 56 22.15 -9.53 17.68
N ASP A 57 21.72 -10.41 18.60
CA ASP A 57 21.50 -9.99 19.99
C ASP A 57 22.85 -9.92 20.73
N PRO A 58 23.25 -8.77 21.29
CA PRO A 58 24.49 -8.65 22.06
C PRO A 58 24.51 -9.51 23.33
N LYS A 59 23.36 -9.98 23.83
CA LYS A 59 23.26 -10.77 25.07
C LYS A 59 23.19 -12.28 24.83
N ASP A 60 22.76 -12.74 23.65
CA ASP A 60 22.53 -14.17 23.40
C ASP A 60 22.82 -14.57 21.94
N SER A 61 23.86 -15.39 21.75
CA SER A 61 24.27 -15.93 20.44
C SER A 61 23.21 -16.79 19.72
N LYS A 62 22.14 -17.20 20.41
CA LYS A 62 21.03 -17.97 19.86
C LYS A 62 19.81 -17.10 19.54
N LYS A 63 19.91 -15.77 19.71
CA LYS A 63 18.83 -14.83 19.44
C LYS A 63 19.25 -13.78 18.42
N ALA A 64 18.25 -13.29 17.73
CA ALA A 64 18.35 -12.19 16.78
C ALA A 64 17.34 -11.10 17.15
N LYS A 65 17.68 -9.86 16.82
CA LYS A 65 16.80 -8.72 16.92
C LYS A 65 16.39 -8.27 15.52
N CYS A 66 15.23 -7.61 15.47
CA CYS A 66 14.76 -6.95 14.27
C CYS A 66 14.78 -5.44 14.51
N ALA A 67 15.50 -4.70 13.68
CA ALA A 67 15.54 -3.23 13.71
C ALA A 67 14.14 -2.62 13.52
N PHE A 68 13.29 -3.24 12.69
CA PHE A 68 11.93 -2.77 12.42
C PHE A 68 10.94 -3.14 13.54
N CYS A 69 11.25 -4.15 14.33
CA CYS A 69 10.38 -4.67 15.39
C CYS A 69 11.13 -4.68 16.73
N PRO A 70 11.33 -3.51 17.37
CA PRO A 70 12.15 -3.39 18.58
C PRO A 70 11.61 -4.22 19.76
N ALA A 71 10.32 -4.59 19.73
CA ALA A 71 9.68 -5.42 20.74
C ALA A 71 9.76 -6.94 20.48
N SER A 72 10.43 -7.41 19.41
CA SER A 72 10.54 -8.85 19.12
C SER A 72 11.99 -9.34 19.21
N SER A 73 12.23 -10.21 20.19
CA SER A 73 13.41 -11.08 20.20
C SER A 73 13.06 -12.37 19.45
N LEU A 74 13.87 -12.73 18.47
CA LEU A 74 13.66 -13.90 17.61
C LEU A 74 14.70 -14.97 17.96
N VAL A 75 14.31 -16.24 17.87
CA VAL A 75 15.28 -17.34 17.90
C VAL A 75 16.05 -17.31 16.58
N ALA A 76 17.38 -17.44 16.64
CA ALA A 76 18.30 -17.39 15.52
C ALA A 76 18.23 -18.69 14.67
N GLU A 77 17.05 -18.98 14.14
CA GLU A 77 16.76 -20.06 13.21
C GLU A 77 16.17 -19.49 11.93
N ILE A 78 16.68 -19.91 10.78
CA ILE A 78 16.30 -19.34 9.48
C ILE A 78 14.79 -19.44 9.19
N THR A 79 14.11 -20.48 9.69
CA THR A 79 12.66 -20.65 9.55
C THR A 79 11.89 -19.57 10.31
N ASN A 80 12.35 -19.22 11.52
CA ASN A 80 11.75 -18.17 12.34
C ASN A 80 12.03 -16.78 11.76
N LEU A 81 13.21 -16.56 11.18
CA LEU A 81 13.52 -15.32 10.48
C LEU A 81 12.66 -15.15 9.22
N LYS A 82 12.46 -16.22 8.43
CA LYS A 82 11.58 -16.22 7.25
C LYS A 82 10.11 -15.99 7.61
N SER A 83 9.62 -16.58 8.70
CA SER A 83 8.24 -16.38 9.15
C SER A 83 8.03 -14.98 9.71
N HIS A 84 9.00 -14.44 10.45
CA HIS A 84 8.99 -13.06 10.94
C HIS A 84 8.95 -12.04 9.80
N ALA A 85 9.79 -12.19 8.77
CA ALA A 85 9.83 -11.31 7.61
C ALA A 85 8.47 -11.20 6.88
N LYS A 86 7.66 -12.25 6.94
CA LYS A 86 6.31 -12.30 6.35
C LYS A 86 5.20 -11.86 7.31
N SER A 87 5.53 -11.62 8.58
CA SER A 87 4.52 -11.28 9.59
C SER A 87 3.92 -9.89 9.34
N LYS A 88 2.63 -9.74 9.64
CA LYS A 88 1.91 -8.46 9.50
C LYS A 88 2.58 -7.33 10.29
N LYS A 89 3.12 -7.65 11.47
CA LYS A 89 3.84 -6.70 12.34
C LYS A 89 5.11 -6.17 11.67
N HIS A 90 5.89 -7.07 11.08
CA HIS A 90 7.10 -6.71 10.34
C HIS A 90 6.80 -5.86 9.11
N LEU A 91 5.79 -6.27 8.31
CA LEU A 91 5.38 -5.52 7.12
C LEU A 91 4.84 -4.13 7.44
N LYS A 92 4.14 -3.96 8.57
CA LYS A 92 3.62 -2.66 9.05
C LYS A 92 4.74 -1.71 9.49
N ASN A 93 5.77 -2.24 10.13
CA ASN A 93 6.88 -1.45 10.65
C ASN A 93 8.03 -1.27 9.65
N LYS A 94 7.87 -1.80 8.43
CA LYS A 94 8.86 -1.68 7.37
C LYS A 94 9.01 -0.19 6.99
N PRO A 95 10.22 0.38 7.01
CA PRO A 95 10.42 1.81 6.77
C PRO A 95 9.99 2.25 5.35
N GLU A 96 10.00 1.37 4.35
CA GLU A 96 9.55 1.73 2.99
C GLU A 96 8.03 2.04 2.91
N PHE A 97 7.25 1.71 3.95
CA PHE A 97 5.84 2.09 4.07
C PHE A 97 5.60 3.23 5.05
N GLN A 98 6.65 3.74 5.70
CA GLN A 98 6.60 4.89 6.60
C GLN A 98 7.35 6.04 5.94
N SER A 99 6.71 6.72 4.98
CA SER A 99 7.22 8.03 4.61
C SER A 99 7.15 8.93 5.83
N GLU A 100 8.25 9.62 6.15
CA GLU A 100 8.31 10.58 7.27
C GLU A 100 7.22 11.66 7.16
N LYS A 101 6.70 11.87 5.93
CA LYS A 101 5.61 12.80 5.59
C LYS A 101 4.38 12.07 5.05
N VAL A 102 3.18 12.56 5.40
CA VAL A 102 1.91 11.99 4.92
C VAL A 102 1.64 12.38 3.46
N VAL A 103 2.19 11.63 2.51
CA VAL A 103 2.06 11.88 1.06
C VAL A 103 0.90 11.15 0.39
N ILE A 104 -0.07 10.65 1.17
CA ILE A 104 -1.19 9.85 0.66
C ILE A 104 -2.02 10.60 -0.40
N HIS A 105 -2.13 11.93 -0.27
CA HIS A 105 -2.81 12.80 -1.23
C HIS A 105 -2.14 12.87 -2.61
N LYS A 106 -0.85 12.50 -2.71
CA LYS A 106 -0.08 12.43 -3.97
C LYS A 106 0.02 11.00 -4.52
N LEU A 107 -0.41 10.00 -3.76
CA LEU A 107 -0.23 8.60 -4.13
C LEU A 107 -0.93 8.26 -5.46
N HIS A 108 -2.16 8.74 -5.62
CA HIS A 108 -2.93 8.53 -6.84
C HIS A 108 -2.22 9.13 -8.07
N ASP A 109 -1.74 10.36 -7.96
CA ASP A 109 -1.00 11.03 -9.04
C ASP A 109 0.29 10.29 -9.38
N LYS A 110 1.09 9.90 -8.37
CA LYS A 110 2.33 9.14 -8.60
C LYS A 110 2.08 7.80 -9.32
N ILE A 111 1.01 7.09 -8.93
CA ILE A 111 0.64 5.83 -9.60
C ILE A 111 0.16 6.11 -11.02
N ARG A 112 -0.62 7.16 -11.23
CA ARG A 112 -1.10 7.58 -12.55
C ARG A 112 0.08 7.90 -13.47
N ASP A 113 1.01 8.73 -13.01
CA ASP A 113 2.14 9.20 -13.79
C ASP A 113 3.09 8.04 -14.12
N LEU A 114 3.38 7.16 -13.15
CA LEU A 114 4.15 5.93 -13.39
C LEU A 114 3.46 5.02 -14.41
N TYR A 115 2.13 4.90 -14.33
CA TYR A 115 1.37 4.09 -15.29
C TYR A 115 1.46 4.68 -16.70
N GLN A 116 1.33 6.00 -16.87
CA GLN A 116 1.53 6.69 -18.15
C GLN A 116 2.93 6.45 -18.69
N GLU A 117 3.96 6.64 -17.87
CA GLU A 117 5.34 6.47 -18.27
C GLU A 117 5.61 5.06 -18.79
N ILE A 118 5.09 4.03 -18.11
CA ILE A 118 5.24 2.64 -18.53
C ILE A 118 4.51 2.40 -19.86
N LEU A 119 3.28 2.88 -20.01
CA LEU A 119 2.49 2.70 -21.23
C LEU A 119 3.16 3.38 -22.44
N LEU A 120 3.69 4.59 -22.26
CA LEU A 120 4.39 5.35 -23.31
C LEU A 120 5.66 4.65 -23.83
N ARG A 121 6.19 3.63 -23.14
CA ARG A 121 7.32 2.85 -23.63
C ARG A 121 6.95 1.89 -24.77
N PHE A 122 5.68 1.49 -24.87
CA PHE A 122 5.25 0.48 -25.82
C PHE A 122 3.90 0.74 -26.51
N LEU A 123 3.21 1.82 -26.15
CA LEU A 123 1.99 2.30 -26.82
C LEU A 123 2.21 3.69 -27.41
N LYS A 124 1.42 4.01 -28.44
CA LYS A 124 1.38 5.32 -29.10
C LYS A 124 0.95 6.42 -28.13
N ARG A 125 1.56 7.60 -28.25
CA ARG A 125 1.34 8.74 -27.35
C ARG A 125 -0.11 9.21 -27.37
N GLU A 126 -0.72 9.24 -28.54
CA GLU A 126 -2.09 9.71 -28.78
C GLU A 126 -3.10 8.83 -28.06
N TYR A 127 -2.78 7.54 -27.87
CA TYR A 127 -3.62 6.59 -27.15
C TYR A 127 -3.46 6.70 -25.63
N VAL A 128 -2.24 6.96 -25.15
CA VAL A 128 -1.96 7.02 -23.70
C VAL A 128 -2.39 8.35 -23.07
N MET A 129 -2.27 9.46 -23.81
CA MET A 129 -2.57 10.82 -23.31
C MET A 129 -4.07 11.17 -23.29
N GLN A 130 -4.94 10.17 -23.22
CA GLN A 130 -6.38 10.37 -23.12
C GLN A 130 -6.77 10.92 -21.74
N PRO A 131 -7.89 11.68 -21.63
CA PRO A 131 -8.35 12.25 -20.36
C PRO A 131 -8.60 11.20 -19.27
N ASN A 132 -9.00 9.98 -19.65
CA ASN A 132 -9.26 8.89 -18.73
C ASN A 132 -8.35 7.69 -18.99
N ILE A 133 -7.21 7.70 -18.34
CA ILE A 133 -6.20 6.63 -18.44
C ILE A 133 -6.72 5.24 -18.01
N THR A 134 -7.76 5.17 -17.18
CA THR A 134 -8.30 3.87 -16.74
C THR A 134 -8.89 3.06 -17.89
N GLN A 135 -9.31 3.74 -18.96
CA GLN A 135 -9.88 3.12 -20.16
C GLN A 135 -8.81 2.59 -21.12
N VAL A 136 -7.57 3.05 -21.00
CA VAL A 136 -6.46 2.59 -21.85
C VAL A 136 -6.22 1.10 -21.62
N ASP A 137 -6.27 0.29 -22.68
CA ASP A 137 -5.99 -1.14 -22.62
C ASP A 137 -4.52 -1.41 -22.98
N PRO A 138 -3.69 -1.88 -22.03
CA PRO A 138 -2.31 -2.27 -22.29
C PRO A 138 -2.14 -3.40 -23.33
N LYS A 139 -3.21 -4.13 -23.66
CA LYS A 139 -3.19 -5.22 -24.63
C LYS A 139 -3.57 -4.79 -26.04
N ASN A 140 -3.98 -3.53 -26.25
CA ASN A 140 -4.44 -3.09 -27.55
C ASN A 140 -3.30 -3.07 -28.58
N GLU A 141 -3.37 -3.97 -29.55
CA GLU A 141 -2.33 -4.16 -30.58
C GLU A 141 -2.31 -3.02 -31.61
N GLN A 142 -3.45 -2.38 -31.89
CA GLN A 142 -3.57 -1.31 -32.88
C GLN A 142 -2.73 -0.07 -32.49
N PHE A 143 -2.61 0.18 -31.19
CA PHE A 143 -1.84 1.29 -30.64
C PHE A 143 -0.46 0.87 -30.14
N MET A 144 -0.04 -0.36 -30.40
CA MET A 144 1.27 -0.87 -30.02
C MET A 144 2.37 -0.25 -30.90
N LEU A 145 3.47 0.13 -30.28
CA LEU A 145 4.66 0.58 -31.00
C LEU A 145 5.36 -0.61 -31.65
N ASN A 146 5.88 -0.39 -32.86
CA ASN A 146 6.80 -1.33 -33.49
C ASN A 146 8.12 -1.42 -32.71
N GLU A 147 8.91 -2.46 -32.94
CA GLU A 147 10.15 -2.74 -32.21
C GLU A 147 11.17 -1.61 -32.37
N THR A 148 11.17 -0.96 -33.53
CA THR A 148 12.09 0.15 -33.85
C THR A 148 11.75 1.45 -33.14
N ALA A 149 10.49 1.67 -32.79
CA ALA A 149 10.01 2.87 -32.10
C ALA A 149 10.05 2.74 -30.57
N MET A 150 10.27 1.53 -30.05
CA MET A 150 10.37 1.30 -28.61
C MET A 150 11.70 1.85 -28.05
N TYR A 151 11.60 2.80 -27.12
CA TYR A 151 12.76 3.37 -26.43
C TYR A 151 12.92 2.84 -25.00
N LEU A 152 13.95 2.01 -24.80
CA LEU A 152 14.27 1.34 -23.53
C LEU A 152 15.36 2.04 -22.71
N GLY A 153 15.78 3.25 -23.13
CA GLY A 153 16.80 4.06 -22.44
C GLY A 153 18.16 4.10 -23.15
N ILE A 154 18.97 5.10 -22.80
CA ILE A 154 20.24 5.43 -23.47
C ILE A 154 21.20 4.24 -23.45
N LYS A 155 21.39 3.61 -22.29
CA LYS A 155 22.30 2.45 -22.14
C LYS A 155 21.92 1.28 -23.06
N VAL A 156 20.63 0.95 -23.11
CA VAL A 156 20.14 -0.13 -23.99
C VAL A 156 20.33 0.27 -25.46
N TYR A 157 20.01 1.51 -25.81
CA TYR A 157 20.20 2.04 -27.15
C TYR A 157 21.66 1.96 -27.62
N GLU A 158 22.62 2.30 -26.76
CA GLU A 158 24.06 2.16 -27.03
C GLU A 158 24.47 0.70 -27.22
N MET A 159 24.04 -0.20 -26.33
CA MET A 159 24.35 -1.63 -26.44
C MET A 159 23.79 -2.26 -27.71
N LEU A 160 22.63 -1.80 -28.19
CA LEU A 160 22.02 -2.28 -29.43
C LEU A 160 22.77 -1.87 -30.71
N LYS A 161 23.71 -0.91 -30.62
CA LYS A 161 24.59 -0.52 -31.73
C LYS A 161 25.84 -1.40 -31.85
N HIS A 162 26.12 -2.23 -30.85
CA HIS A 162 27.32 -3.06 -30.85
C HIS A 162 27.30 -4.03 -32.06
N PRO A 163 28.43 -4.20 -32.79
CA PRO A 163 28.47 -5.01 -34.01
C PRO A 163 27.92 -6.43 -33.84
N ASP A 164 28.21 -7.07 -32.70
CA ASP A 164 27.76 -8.45 -32.42
C ASP A 164 26.25 -8.59 -32.22
N VAL A 165 25.59 -7.52 -31.78
CA VAL A 165 24.13 -7.46 -31.61
C VAL A 165 23.47 -7.14 -32.95
N VAL A 166 24.06 -6.23 -33.73
CA VAL A 166 23.57 -5.86 -35.08
C VAL A 166 23.61 -7.05 -36.03
N ARG A 167 24.63 -7.92 -35.93
CA ARG A 167 24.74 -9.18 -36.68
C ARG A 167 23.64 -10.19 -36.38
N GLN A 168 22.86 -10.02 -35.31
CA GLN A 168 21.86 -10.98 -34.82
C GLN A 168 20.44 -10.36 -34.76
N PRO A 169 19.83 -10.04 -35.91
CA PRO A 169 18.55 -9.30 -35.97
C PRO A 169 17.40 -10.07 -35.30
N LEU A 170 17.35 -11.40 -35.43
CA LEU A 170 16.30 -12.21 -34.81
C LEU A 170 16.32 -12.12 -33.27
N LYS A 171 17.52 -12.15 -32.66
CA LYS A 171 17.66 -12.01 -31.20
C LYS A 171 17.30 -10.61 -30.74
N LYS A 172 17.63 -9.59 -31.54
CA LYS A 172 17.23 -8.20 -31.29
C LYS A 172 15.71 -8.06 -31.29
N THR A 173 15.00 -8.61 -32.28
CA THR A 173 13.54 -8.61 -32.33
C THR A 173 12.94 -9.32 -31.12
N MET A 174 13.45 -10.51 -30.79
CA MET A 174 12.98 -11.28 -29.62
C MET A 174 13.20 -10.52 -28.30
N PHE A 175 14.31 -9.81 -28.17
CA PHE A 175 14.58 -8.95 -27.01
C PHE A 175 13.51 -7.86 -26.85
N PHE A 176 13.16 -7.13 -27.92
CA PHE A 176 12.11 -6.11 -27.87
C PHE A 176 10.73 -6.71 -27.53
N ILE A 177 10.39 -7.86 -28.10
CA ILE A 177 9.14 -8.58 -27.78
C ILE A 177 9.10 -8.95 -26.28
N ASN A 178 10.20 -9.46 -25.73
CA ASN A 178 10.29 -9.83 -24.33
C ASN A 178 10.19 -8.61 -23.40
N CYS A 179 10.89 -7.52 -23.72
CA CYS A 179 10.77 -6.26 -22.99
C CYS A 179 9.34 -5.72 -23.03
N ARG A 180 8.69 -5.76 -24.20
CA ARG A 180 7.29 -5.37 -24.35
C ARG A 180 6.37 -6.20 -23.47
N ASN A 181 6.54 -7.52 -23.49
CA ASN A 181 5.74 -8.44 -22.68
C ASN A 181 5.92 -8.20 -21.17
N PHE A 182 7.15 -7.92 -20.75
CA PHE A 182 7.45 -7.56 -19.37
C PHE A 182 6.74 -6.28 -18.94
N LEU A 183 6.89 -5.20 -19.72
CA LEU A 183 6.25 -3.90 -19.47
C LEU A 183 4.73 -4.01 -19.48
N ARG A 184 4.17 -4.75 -20.44
CA ARG A 184 2.73 -5.05 -20.54
C ARG A 184 2.22 -5.77 -19.30
N THR A 185 2.96 -6.75 -18.79
CA THR A 185 2.59 -7.48 -17.57
C THR A 185 2.60 -6.55 -16.35
N GLY A 186 3.60 -5.67 -16.24
CA GLY A 186 3.66 -4.64 -15.21
C GLY A 186 2.47 -3.67 -15.29
N ALA A 187 2.17 -3.15 -16.48
CA ALA A 187 1.05 -2.26 -16.74
C ALA A 187 -0.30 -2.90 -16.37
N LEU A 188 -0.51 -4.18 -16.72
CA LEU A 188 -1.72 -4.93 -16.33
C LEU A 188 -1.84 -5.09 -14.81
N LYS A 189 -0.74 -5.38 -14.13
CA LYS A 189 -0.72 -5.46 -12.67
C LYS A 189 -1.09 -4.12 -12.05
N ILE A 190 -0.50 -3.01 -12.52
CA ILE A 190 -0.79 -1.65 -12.05
C ILE A 190 -2.27 -1.29 -12.28
N LYS A 191 -2.81 -1.55 -13.48
CA LYS A 191 -4.23 -1.34 -13.79
C LYS A 191 -5.16 -2.12 -12.87
N ASN A 192 -4.73 -3.31 -12.45
CA ASN A 192 -5.47 -4.17 -11.53
C ASN A 192 -5.23 -3.85 -10.05
N VAL A 193 -4.31 -2.94 -9.70
CA VAL A 193 -4.13 -2.50 -8.31
C VAL A 193 -5.43 -1.84 -7.85
N THR A 194 -5.90 -2.26 -6.69
CA THR A 194 -7.17 -1.83 -6.07
C THR A 194 -7.32 -0.32 -5.95
N THR A 195 -6.23 0.43 -5.93
CA THR A 195 -6.20 1.90 -5.90
C THR A 195 -7.02 2.57 -7.00
N TRP A 196 -7.09 2.00 -8.22
CA TRP A 196 -7.85 2.59 -9.33
C TRP A 196 -9.36 2.38 -9.24
N LYS A 197 -9.79 1.35 -8.52
CA LYS A 197 -11.21 0.98 -8.39
C LYS A 197 -11.88 1.67 -7.21
N ILE A 198 -11.11 2.17 -6.26
CA ILE A 198 -11.64 2.81 -5.06
C ILE A 198 -11.78 4.31 -5.35
N PRO A 199 -13.01 4.86 -5.40
CA PRO A 199 -13.27 6.27 -5.73
C PRO A 199 -12.75 7.28 -4.69
N PHE A 200 -12.11 6.79 -3.63
CA PHE A 200 -11.47 7.55 -2.57
C PHE A 200 -10.19 8.27 -3.03
N PHE A 201 -9.31 7.57 -3.75
CA PHE A 201 -7.95 8.04 -4.00
C PHE A 201 -7.86 9.33 -4.82
N PRO A 202 -8.69 9.54 -5.87
CA PRO A 202 -8.71 10.82 -6.58
C PRO A 202 -9.16 11.99 -5.69
N LYS A 203 -10.09 11.73 -4.76
CA LYS A 203 -10.67 12.77 -3.88
C LYS A 203 -9.69 13.23 -2.80
N LEU A 204 -8.67 12.43 -2.48
CA LEU A 204 -7.64 12.79 -1.51
C LEU A 204 -6.78 13.99 -1.93
N GLN A 205 -6.74 14.33 -3.22
CA GLN A 205 -6.03 15.52 -3.70
C GLN A 205 -6.48 16.80 -3.01
N ALA A 206 -7.76 16.87 -2.59
CA ALA A 206 -8.31 18.01 -1.87
C ALA A 206 -7.62 18.26 -0.51
N LEU A 207 -7.02 17.23 0.09
CA LEU A 207 -6.28 17.33 1.36
C LEU A 207 -4.84 17.83 1.17
N GLY A 208 -4.37 17.98 -0.08
CA GLY A 208 -3.06 18.55 -0.36
C GLY A 208 -3.07 20.07 -0.16
N PRO A 209 -2.05 20.68 0.47
CA PRO A 209 -2.04 22.11 0.79
C PRO A 209 -2.11 22.98 -0.48
N ALA A 210 -1.39 22.61 -1.53
CA ALA A 210 -1.40 23.32 -2.81
C ALA A 210 -2.80 23.31 -3.47
N SER A 211 -3.46 22.14 -3.49
CA SER A 211 -4.81 21.99 -4.04
C SER A 211 -5.85 22.72 -3.19
N ALA A 212 -5.77 22.58 -1.87
CA ALA A 212 -6.69 23.21 -0.92
C ALA A 212 -6.66 24.74 -0.98
N LEU A 213 -5.48 25.33 -1.25
CA LEU A 213 -5.27 26.76 -1.38
C LEU A 213 -5.44 27.29 -2.81
N SER A 214 -5.66 26.42 -3.80
CA SER A 214 -5.87 26.79 -5.21
C SER A 214 -7.32 27.17 -5.46
N ASN A 215 -7.55 28.36 -5.99
CA ASN A 215 -8.90 28.81 -6.34
C ASN A 215 -9.48 27.98 -7.49
N ASP A 216 -8.67 27.68 -8.50
CA ASP A 216 -9.10 26.91 -9.68
C ASP A 216 -9.53 25.49 -9.30
N PHE A 217 -8.79 24.84 -8.40
CA PHE A 217 -9.15 23.50 -7.91
C PHE A 217 -10.48 23.52 -7.13
N ARG A 218 -10.71 24.56 -6.32
CA ARG A 218 -11.90 24.71 -5.48
C ARG A 218 -13.18 24.98 -6.25
N VAL A 219 -13.09 25.56 -7.46
CA VAL A 219 -14.24 25.68 -8.37
C VAL A 219 -14.79 24.29 -8.70
N HIS A 220 -13.91 23.31 -8.89
CA HIS A 220 -14.29 21.93 -9.18
C HIS A 220 -14.59 21.09 -7.92
N VAL A 221 -14.08 21.51 -6.76
CA VAL A 221 -14.29 20.84 -5.45
C VAL A 221 -14.79 21.85 -4.41
N PRO A 222 -16.07 22.28 -4.49
CA PRO A 222 -16.62 23.31 -3.59
C PRO A 222 -16.88 22.79 -2.17
N THR A 223 -16.93 21.47 -1.97
CA THR A 223 -17.27 20.82 -0.71
C THR A 223 -16.46 19.53 -0.52
N LEU A 224 -16.21 19.15 0.74
CA LEU A 224 -15.57 17.88 1.09
C LEU A 224 -16.57 16.73 1.29
N MET A 225 -17.88 16.97 1.16
CA MET A 225 -18.91 15.94 1.36
C MET A 225 -18.70 14.66 0.53
N PRO A 226 -18.34 14.74 -0.77
CA PRO A 226 -18.08 13.53 -1.56
C PRO A 226 -16.91 12.69 -1.03
N LEU A 227 -15.96 13.30 -0.32
CA LEU A 227 -14.84 12.58 0.31
C LEU A 227 -15.29 11.94 1.62
N ILE A 228 -16.04 12.67 2.45
CA ILE A 228 -16.58 12.21 3.73
C ILE A 228 -17.49 10.98 3.55
N GLU A 229 -18.35 11.00 2.54
CA GLU A 229 -19.26 9.89 2.23
C GLU A 229 -18.54 8.59 1.84
N VAL A 230 -17.39 8.71 1.17
CA VAL A 230 -16.60 7.54 0.74
C VAL A 230 -15.78 6.96 1.90
N VAL A 231 -15.56 7.72 2.98
CA VAL A 231 -14.76 7.29 4.13
C VAL A 231 -15.52 7.47 5.44
N PRO A 232 -16.51 6.62 5.72
CA PRO A 232 -17.30 6.68 6.95
C PRO A 232 -16.47 6.46 8.23
N CYS A 233 -15.24 5.97 8.10
CA CYS A 233 -14.32 5.82 9.23
C CYS A 233 -13.75 7.15 9.76
N ILE A 234 -13.79 8.24 8.98
CA ILE A 234 -13.24 9.55 9.40
C ILE A 234 -14.25 10.31 10.25
N ILE A 235 -15.53 10.26 9.88
CA ILE A 235 -16.62 10.91 10.61
C ILE A 235 -17.74 9.87 10.72
N ALA A 236 -18.19 9.60 11.94
CA ALA A 236 -19.34 8.73 12.15
C ALA A 236 -20.51 9.21 11.28
N SER A 237 -21.15 8.29 10.55
CA SER A 237 -22.14 8.59 9.50
C SER A 237 -23.33 9.43 9.96
N PHE A 238 -23.57 9.55 11.27
CA PHE A 238 -24.68 10.28 11.88
C PHE A 238 -24.30 11.62 12.52
N ASP A 239 -23.03 12.04 12.46
CA ASP A 239 -22.57 13.29 13.09
C ASP A 239 -22.61 14.47 12.09
N ASP A 240 -23.82 14.91 11.75
CA ASP A 240 -24.03 16.00 10.78
C ASP A 240 -23.45 17.33 11.25
N THR A 241 -23.34 17.52 12.57
CA THR A 241 -22.71 18.72 13.15
C THR A 241 -21.22 18.77 12.80
N LYS A 242 -20.48 17.66 12.97
CA LYS A 242 -19.06 17.61 12.58
C LYS A 242 -18.86 17.72 11.07
N LYS A 243 -19.73 17.12 10.26
CA LYS A 243 -19.68 17.26 8.80
C LYS A 243 -19.83 18.73 8.40
N GLN A 244 -20.80 19.43 8.97
CA GLN A 244 -21.02 20.86 8.72
C GLN A 244 -19.81 21.71 9.14
N GLN A 245 -19.24 21.45 10.32
CA GLN A 245 -18.05 22.17 10.79
C GLN A 245 -16.86 22.03 9.83
N ILE A 246 -16.61 20.82 9.33
CA ILE A 246 -15.51 20.56 8.39
C ILE A 246 -15.77 21.22 7.04
N ASP A 247 -17.00 21.16 6.52
CA ASP A 247 -17.34 21.82 5.26
C ASP A 247 -17.25 23.35 5.37
N ASP A 248 -17.68 23.93 6.49
CA ASP A 248 -17.54 25.36 6.78
C ASP A 248 -16.06 25.78 6.83
N GLN A 249 -15.21 24.99 7.50
CA GLN A 249 -13.77 25.24 7.54
C GLN A 249 -13.15 25.18 6.15
N TRP A 250 -13.52 24.19 5.34
CA TRP A 250 -13.14 24.15 3.93
C TRP A 250 -13.56 25.44 3.24
N ARG A 251 -14.84 25.83 3.26
CA ARG A 251 -15.31 27.02 2.54
C ARG A 251 -14.66 28.33 3.00
N ARG A 252 -14.27 28.43 4.27
CA ARG A 252 -13.62 29.62 4.85
C ARG A 252 -12.11 29.71 4.58
N LEU A 253 -11.46 28.64 4.13
CA LEU A 253 -10.02 28.60 3.90
C LEU A 253 -9.49 29.73 2.98
N PRO A 254 -10.15 30.11 1.86
CA PRO A 254 -9.71 31.23 1.03
C PRO A 254 -9.74 32.58 1.77
N ILE A 255 -10.72 32.76 2.66
CA ILE A 255 -10.83 33.96 3.50
C ILE A 255 -9.65 34.01 4.48
N ALA A 256 -9.30 32.87 5.09
CA ALA A 256 -8.12 32.76 5.95
C ALA A 256 -6.82 33.07 5.17
N LYS A 257 -6.68 32.55 3.94
CA LYS A 257 -5.56 32.86 3.04
C LYS A 257 -5.44 34.33 2.70
N ALA A 258 -6.57 35.00 2.44
CA ALA A 258 -6.58 36.43 2.15
C ALA A 258 -6.18 37.29 3.37
N ARG A 259 -6.51 36.84 4.58
CA ARG A 259 -6.19 37.54 5.84
C ARG A 259 -4.78 37.29 6.34
N HIS A 260 -4.22 36.10 6.10
CA HIS A 260 -2.93 35.66 6.63
C HIS A 260 -2.05 34.98 5.55
N PRO A 261 -1.56 35.73 4.55
CA PRO A 261 -0.84 35.15 3.40
C PRO A 261 0.54 34.57 3.74
N THR A 262 1.20 35.05 4.79
CA THR A 262 2.56 34.64 5.21
C THR A 262 2.59 33.32 5.98
N GLU A 263 1.56 33.02 6.78
CA GLU A 263 1.50 31.79 7.59
C GLU A 263 1.17 30.55 6.74
N LEU A 264 0.39 30.72 5.66
CA LEU A 264 -0.05 29.61 4.81
C LEU A 264 0.93 29.26 3.69
N LYS A 265 1.81 30.18 3.27
CA LYS A 265 2.84 29.94 2.24
C LYS A 265 3.99 29.04 2.72
N ASN A 266 4.21 28.98 4.03
CA ASN A 266 5.27 28.16 4.65
C ASN A 266 4.79 26.77 5.09
N THR A 267 3.60 26.33 4.65
CA THR A 267 3.12 24.97 4.97
C THR A 267 3.90 23.93 4.15
N THR A 268 5.01 23.47 4.71
CA THR A 268 5.54 22.13 4.41
C THR A 268 4.44 21.09 4.64
N GLU A 269 4.47 20.00 3.87
CA GLU A 269 3.52 18.88 4.02
C GLU A 269 3.34 18.55 5.50
N PRO A 270 2.10 18.46 6.02
CA PRO A 270 1.89 18.29 7.45
C PRO A 270 2.47 16.95 7.92
N ASP A 271 3.30 17.01 8.96
CA ASP A 271 3.88 15.83 9.60
C ASP A 271 2.79 15.05 10.39
N GLU A 272 1.72 15.72 10.83
CA GLU A 272 0.51 15.14 11.42
C GLU A 272 -0.76 15.84 10.87
N PHE A 273 -1.80 15.06 10.54
CA PHE A 273 -3.13 15.59 10.21
C PHE A 273 -3.85 15.95 11.52
N GLU A 274 -3.57 17.13 12.06
CA GLU A 274 -4.40 17.70 13.12
C GLU A 274 -5.66 18.32 12.50
N ILE A 275 -6.83 17.74 12.79
CA ILE A 275 -8.11 18.43 12.59
C ILE A 275 -8.19 19.49 13.69
N GLY A 276 -7.56 20.63 13.47
CA GLY A 276 -7.57 21.75 14.39
C GLY A 276 -9.00 22.27 14.57
N GLN A 277 -9.58 22.07 15.75
CA GLN A 277 -10.72 22.85 16.19
C GLN A 277 -10.29 24.32 16.30
N PHE A 278 -10.73 25.15 15.36
CA PHE A 278 -10.72 26.60 15.57
C PHE A 278 -11.80 26.93 16.60
N CYS A 279 -11.42 27.05 17.88
CA CYS A 279 -12.31 27.52 18.94
C CYS A 279 -12.29 29.06 19.00
N PRO A 280 -13.41 29.75 18.74
CA PRO A 280 -13.45 31.20 18.80
C PRO A 280 -13.79 31.64 20.23
N ARG A 281 -12.81 31.64 21.13
CA ARG A 281 -12.79 32.47 22.36
C ARG A 281 -11.47 32.32 23.10
N SER A 282 -10.91 33.48 23.48
CA SER A 282 -9.68 33.72 24.24
C SER A 282 -8.35 33.32 23.59
N LEU A 283 -7.50 34.34 23.45
CA LEU A 283 -6.07 34.24 23.19
C LEU A 283 -5.41 33.29 24.20
N GLY A 284 -5.06 32.09 23.76
CA GLY A 284 -4.34 31.11 24.57
C GLY A 284 -4.26 29.75 23.86
N PHE A 285 -3.07 29.40 23.37
CA PHE A 285 -2.80 28.05 22.86
C PHE A 285 -2.81 27.06 24.04
N ALA A 286 -3.94 26.39 24.27
CA ALA A 286 -3.99 25.19 25.09
C ALA A 286 -3.93 23.96 24.17
N SER A 287 -2.74 23.36 24.08
CA SER A 287 -2.50 22.10 23.36
C SER A 287 -3.15 20.94 24.13
N CYS A 288 -4.35 20.51 23.72
CA CYS A 288 -4.90 19.20 24.11
C CYS A 288 -4.46 18.15 23.08
N LYS A 289 -3.45 17.35 23.45
CA LYS A 289 -2.94 16.23 22.65
C LYS A 289 -3.95 15.07 22.68
N TYR A 290 -4.48 14.69 21.53
CA TYR A 290 -5.04 13.34 21.35
C TYR A 290 -4.16 12.58 20.37
N ARG A 291 -3.58 11.49 20.87
CA ARG A 291 -2.77 10.53 20.11
C ARG A 291 -3.71 9.49 19.51
N LEU A 292 -3.67 9.31 18.18
CA LEU A 292 -4.25 8.13 17.50
C LEU A 292 -3.38 6.89 17.72
#